data_AF-A0A5K1GW13-F1
#
_entry.id   AF-A0A5K1GW13-F1
#
_cell.length_a   1.000
_cell.length_b   1.000
_cell.length_c   1.000
_cell.angle_alpha   90.00
_cell.angle_beta   90.00
_cell.angle_gamma   90.00
#
_symmetry.space_group_name_H-M   'P 1'
#
loop_
_entity.id
_entity.type
_entity.pdbx_description
1 polymer ?
#
loop_
_entity_poly.entity_id
_entity_poly.type
_entity_poly.pdbx_seq_one_letter_code
_entity_poly.pdbx_strand_id
1 'polypeptide(L)' 'MVVRKVGRYEIGRTIGEGTFAKVKFAQNTETGESVAMKILDRATILKHKMVDQ' A
#
# COMPACT_ATOMS: atom_id res chain seq x y z
N MET A 1 -19.82 4.78 0.28
CA MET A 1 -18.38 4.87 0.59
C MET A 1 -17.69 3.79 -0.23
N VAL A 2 -16.92 4.13 -1.26
CA VAL A 2 -16.29 3.11 -2.13
C VAL A 2 -15.11 2.53 -1.38
N VAL A 3 -15.26 1.30 -0.92
CA VAL A 3 -14.21 0.56 -0.25
C VAL A 3 -13.24 0.02 -1.29
N ARG A 4 -11.97 0.44 -1.24
CA ARG A 4 -10.93 -0.11 -2.13
C ARG A 4 -10.40 -1.41 -1.53
N LYS A 5 -10.45 -2.50 -2.28
CA LYS A 5 -9.95 -3.81 -1.86
C LYS A 5 -8.78 -4.26 -2.74
N VAL A 6 -7.76 -4.88 -2.14
CA VAL A 6 -6.67 -5.57 -2.85
C VAL A 6 -6.54 -6.96 -2.28
N GLY A 7 -6.86 -7.98 -3.09
CA GLY A 7 -6.97 -9.35 -2.62
C GLY A 7 -7.93 -9.45 -1.43
N ARG A 8 -7.46 -10.02 -0.32
CA ARG A 8 -8.20 -10.13 0.95
C ARG A 8 -8.10 -8.92 1.88
N TYR A 9 -7.54 -7.80 1.41
CA TYR A 9 -7.30 -6.64 2.26
C TYR A 9 -8.20 -5.48 1.89
N GLU A 10 -8.94 -4.98 2.87
CA GLU A 10 -9.68 -3.73 2.78
C GLU A 10 -8.72 -2.56 3.05
N ILE A 11 -8.62 -1.63 2.11
CA ILE A 11 -7.67 -0.51 2.18
C ILE A 11 -8.39 0.73 2.71
N GLY A 12 -7.86 1.26 3.81
CA GLY A 12 -8.33 2.47 4.44
C GLY A 12 -7.50 3.72 4.11
N ARG A 13 -7.40 4.58 5.13
CA ARG A 13 -6.70 5.86 5.03
C ARG A 13 -5.19 5.71 4.84
N THR A 14 -4.58 6.73 4.27
CA THR A 14 -3.12 6.88 4.27
C THR A 14 -2.65 7.14 5.70
N ILE A 15 -1.61 6.41 6.11
CA ILE A 15 -0.97 6.54 7.43
C ILE A 15 0.50 6.99 7.31
N GLY A 16 1.05 7.03 6.09
CA GLY A 16 2.38 7.56 5.83
C GLY A 16 2.58 7.85 4.35
N GLU A 17 3.46 8.81 4.05
CA GLU A 17 3.83 9.19 2.68
C GLU A 17 5.33 9.48 2.67
N GLY A 18 6.07 8.78 1.82
CA GLY A 18 7.49 8.99 1.59
C GLY A 18 7.76 9.22 0.12
N THR A 19 9.00 9.58 -0.21
CA THR A 19 9.42 9.96 -1.57
C THR A 19 9.07 8.93 -2.65
N PHE A 20 9.06 7.64 -2.30
CA PHE A 20 8.89 6.55 -3.24
C PHE A 20 7.65 5.69 -2.99
N ALA A 21 6.90 5.94 -1.91
CA ALA A 21 5.80 5.08 -1.51
C ALA A 21 4.74 5.79 -0.66
N LYS A 22 3.51 5.30 -0.75
CA LYS A 22 2.41 5.67 0.14
C LYS A 22 2.07 4.49 1.05
N VAL A 23 2.00 4.70 2.35
CA VAL A 23 1.61 3.67 3.31
C VAL A 23 0.15 3.89 3.70
N LYS A 24 -0.68 2.85 3.54
CA LYS A 24 -2.08 2.87 3.94
C LYS A 24 -2.35 1.86 5.04
N PHE A 25 -3.28 2.18 5.92
CA PHE A 25 -3.88 1.19 6.79
C PHE A 25 -4.70 0.21 5.94
N ALA A 26 -4.60 -1.08 6.24
CA ALA A 26 -5.48 -2.08 5.66
C ALA A 26 -5.87 -3.13 6.71
N GLN A 27 -7.00 -3.79 6.49
CA GLN A 27 -7.47 -4.89 7.33
C GLN A 27 -7.63 -6.15 6.49
N ASN A 28 -7.13 -7.28 6.98
CA ASN A 28 -7.43 -8.58 6.38
C ASN A 28 -8.90 -8.94 6.63
N THR A 29 -9.68 -9.15 5.57
CA THR A 29 -11.11 -9.45 5.68
C THR A 29 -11.42 -10.85 6.21
N GLU A 30 -10.43 -11.75 6.26
CA GLU A 30 -10.57 -13.11 6.80
C GLU A 30 -10.26 -13.16 8.30
N THR A 31 -9.20 -12.47 8.73
CA THR A 31 -8.70 -12.56 10.12
C THR A 31 -9.01 -11.33 10.97
N GLY A 32 -9.40 -10.22 10.36
CA GLY A 32 -9.58 -8.92 11.04
C GLY A 32 -8.26 -8.22 11.41
N GLU A 33 -7.12 -8.81 11.09
CA GLU A 33 -5.80 -8.28 11.43
C GLU A 33 -5.53 -6.96 10.70
N SER A 34 -5.04 -5.98 11.47
CA SER A 34 -4.67 -4.66 10.98
C SER A 34 -3.21 -4.64 10.51
N VAL A 35 -2.98 -4.15 9.30
CA VAL A 35 -1.65 -4.10 8.69
C VAL A 35 -1.36 -2.74 8.06
N ALA A 36 -0.07 -2.42 7.90
CA ALA A 36 0.39 -1.29 7.11
C ALA A 36 0.77 -1.76 5.69
N MET A 37 0.11 -1.24 4.68
CA MET A 37 0.34 -1.58 3.28
C MET A 37 1.17 -0.49 2.60
N LYS A 38 2.44 -0.79 2.29
CA LYS A 38 3.32 0.10 1.52
C LYS A 38 3.04 -0.06 0.02
N ILE A 39 2.48 0.96 -0.59
CA ILE A 39 2.11 1.01 -2.01
C ILE A 39 3.22 1.73 -2.77
N LEU A 40 3.80 1.03 -3.75
CA LEU A 40 4.84 1.53 -4.63
C LEU A 40 4.24 1.79 -6.02
N ASP A 41 4.57 2.93 -6.62
CA ASP A 41 4.24 3.20 -8.01
C ASP A 41 5.31 2.59 -8.92
N ARG A 42 4.89 1.68 -9.79
CA ARG A 42 5.78 1.01 -10.76
C ARG A 42 6.50 2.03 -11.65
N ALA A 43 5.85 3.12 -12.04
CA ALA A 43 6.48 4.16 -12.84
C ALA A 43 7.60 4.86 -12.07
N THR A 44 7.39 5.12 -10.78
CA THR A 44 8.40 5.70 -9.89
C THR A 44 9.57 4.73 -9.68
N ILE A 45 9.32 3.44 -9.44
CA ILE A 45 10.38 2.43 -9.33
C ILE A 45 11.24 2.37 -10.59
N LEU A 46 10.61 2.30 -11.77
CA LEU A 46 11.31 2.19 -13.06
C LEU A 46 12.14 3.44 -13.37
N LYS A 47 11.62 4.63 -13.07
CA LYS A 47 12.34 5.90 -13.26
C LYS A 47 13.55 6.03 -12.35
N HIS A 48 13.46 5.53 -11.12
CA HIS A 48 14.53 5.67 -10.13
C HIS A 48 15.53 4.50 -10.11
N LYS A 49 15.44 3.53 -11.03
CA LYS A 49 16.31 2.32 -11.08
C LYS A 49 16.48 1.65 -9.70
N MET A 50 15.41 1.53 -8.92
CA MET A 50 15.44 0.82 -7.62
C MET A 50 15.40 -0.71 -7.80
N VAL A 51 16.27 -1.24 -8.66
CA VAL A 51 16.38 -2.69 -8.92
C VAL A 51 17.65 -3.30 -8.29
N ASP A 52 18.57 -2.48 -7.78
CA ASP A 52 19.82 -2.93 -7.13
C ASP A 52 20.08 -2.22 -5.78
N GLN A 53 19.21 -2.40 -4.79
CA GLN A 53 19.55 -2.12 -3.38
C GLN A 53 19.09 -3.25 -2.46
#